data_AF-A0A0B8P616-F1
#
_entry.id   AF-A0A0B8P616-F1
#
_cell.length_a   1.000
_cell.length_b   1.000
_cell.length_c   1.000
_cell.angle_alpha   90.00
_cell.angle_beta   90.00
_cell.angle_gamma   90.00
#
_symmetry.space_group_name_H-M   'P 1'
#
loop_
_entity.id
_entity.type
_entity.pdbx_description
1 polymer ?
#
loop_
_entity_poly.entity_id
_entity_poly.type
_entity_poly.pdbx_seq_one_letter_code
_entity_poly.pdbx_strand_id
1 'polypeptide(L)'
;MVHGEIIKAQRFGTLLKEDRFLASIRQRFNLPGGACCFDLPALHFWLHQPLEKRMTDAQRWLSSLAPLNHGLQQWLNLTRSSSQMKPQIARGGFFQSDAEEANMVRLQFSQDYGVYPMVSGHKNRFVIKFINFETGQASNQDIEFELAVCS
;
A
#
# COMPACT_ATOMS: atom_id res chain seq x y z
N MET A 1 13.51 11.12 -16.87
CA MET A 1 13.85 12.33 -16.09
C MET A 1 13.19 12.39 -14.70
N VAL A 2 12.60 11.32 -14.16
CA VAL A 2 11.97 11.33 -12.81
C VAL A 2 12.96 11.35 -11.65
N HIS A 3 14.14 10.73 -11.83
CA HIS A 3 15.19 10.73 -10.81
C HIS A 3 15.65 12.16 -10.43
N GLY A 4 15.73 13.07 -11.42
CA GLY A 4 16.08 14.46 -11.19
C GLY A 4 14.99 15.27 -10.47
N GLU A 5 13.71 14.90 -10.65
CA GLU A 5 12.59 15.54 -9.95
C GLU A 5 12.57 15.18 -8.47
N ILE A 6 12.85 13.93 -8.13
CA ILE A 6 12.89 13.45 -6.73
C ILE A 6 14.04 14.12 -5.96
N ILE A 7 15.25 14.16 -6.54
CA ILE A 7 16.43 14.75 -5.88
C ILE A 7 16.26 16.25 -5.62
N LYS A 8 15.59 16.94 -6.55
CA LYS A 8 15.34 18.38 -6.44
C LYS A 8 14.07 18.72 -5.67
N ALA A 9 13.24 17.72 -5.33
CA ALA A 9 12.02 17.95 -4.60
C ALA A 9 12.32 18.50 -3.21
N GLN A 10 11.46 19.42 -2.75
CA GLN A 10 11.43 19.77 -1.34
C GLN A 10 11.11 18.53 -0.50
N ARG A 11 11.47 18.58 0.78
CA ARG A 11 11.17 17.50 1.73
C ARG A 11 9.68 17.15 1.67
N PHE A 12 9.38 15.89 1.40
CA PHE A 12 8.01 15.44 1.19
C PHE A 12 7.12 15.71 2.41
N GLY A 13 5.91 16.20 2.13
CA GLY A 13 4.91 16.52 3.15
C GLY A 13 5.15 17.83 3.90
N THR A 14 6.21 18.61 3.62
CA THR A 14 6.40 19.93 4.25
C THR A 14 5.23 20.86 3.96
N LEU A 15 4.84 21.01 2.69
CA LEU A 15 3.70 21.85 2.30
C LEU A 15 2.37 21.42 2.96
N LEU A 16 2.17 20.11 3.17
CA LEU A 16 1.00 19.59 3.87
C LEU A 16 1.04 19.88 5.38
N LYS A 17 2.22 19.89 5.98
CA LYS A 17 2.42 20.20 7.41
C LYS A 17 2.29 21.69 7.70
N GLU A 18 2.66 22.55 6.75
CA GLU A 18 2.60 24.01 6.86
C GLU A 18 1.24 24.58 6.44
N ASP A 19 0.43 23.81 5.71
CA ASP A 19 -0.94 24.20 5.39
C ASP A 19 -1.76 24.42 6.67
N ARG A 20 -2.22 25.66 6.88
CA ARG A 20 -2.92 26.09 8.10
C ARG A 20 -4.16 25.25 8.37
N PHE A 21 -4.93 24.92 7.34
CA PHE A 21 -6.16 24.14 7.47
C PHE A 21 -5.84 22.70 7.85
N LEU A 22 -4.96 22.02 7.09
CA LEU A 22 -4.57 20.64 7.37
C LEU A 22 -3.92 20.51 8.75
N ALA A 23 -3.05 21.44 9.13
CA ALA A 23 -2.40 21.46 10.45
C ALA A 23 -3.43 21.56 11.58
N SER A 24 -4.45 22.41 11.42
CA SER A 24 -5.50 22.62 12.43
C SER A 24 -6.38 21.40 12.67
N ILE A 25 -6.59 20.54 11.67
CA ILE A 25 -7.46 19.36 11.79
C ILE A 25 -6.68 18.09 12.18
N ARG A 26 -5.36 18.06 11.90
CA ARG A 26 -4.53 16.86 12.02
C ARG A 26 -4.55 16.20 13.40
N GLN A 27 -4.50 16.97 14.47
CA GLN A 27 -4.43 16.42 15.84
C GLN A 27 -5.72 15.69 16.24
N ARG A 28 -6.88 16.24 15.87
CA ARG A 28 -8.20 15.69 16.20
C ARG A 28 -8.58 14.55 15.27
N PHE A 29 -8.19 14.61 14.00
CA PHE A 29 -8.49 13.57 13.01
C PHE A 29 -7.92 12.18 13.37
N ASN A 30 -6.85 12.14 14.16
CA ASN A 30 -6.22 10.90 14.62
C ASN A 30 -6.87 10.28 15.87
N LEU A 31 -7.90 10.92 16.45
CA LEU A 31 -8.60 10.42 17.63
C LEU A 31 -9.80 9.54 17.21
N PRO A 32 -10.08 8.44 17.95
CA PRO A 32 -11.33 7.70 17.77
C PRO A 32 -12.53 8.62 17.93
N GLY A 33 -13.39 8.71 16.91
CA GLY A 33 -14.55 9.61 16.91
C GLY A 33 -14.26 11.11 16.72
N GLY A 34 -13.00 11.52 16.62
CA GLY A 34 -12.58 12.94 16.54
C GLY A 34 -12.86 13.63 15.20
N ALA A 35 -13.55 12.96 14.29
CA ALA A 35 -13.93 13.49 12.98
C ALA A 35 -15.39 14.01 12.94
N CYS A 36 -16.03 14.19 14.09
CA CYS A 36 -17.37 14.77 14.15
C CYS A 36 -17.34 16.30 13.89
N CYS A 37 -18.49 16.88 13.54
CA CYS A 37 -18.58 18.29 13.17
C CYS A 37 -18.30 19.26 14.33
N PHE A 38 -18.57 18.86 15.58
CA PHE A 38 -18.31 19.70 16.76
C PHE A 38 -16.84 19.67 17.20
N ASP A 39 -16.12 18.57 16.95
CA ASP A 39 -14.68 18.47 17.23
C ASP A 39 -13.83 19.11 16.12
N LEU A 40 -14.34 19.12 14.88
CA LEU A 40 -13.68 19.69 13.70
C LEU A 40 -14.57 20.71 12.97
N PRO A 41 -14.93 21.84 13.60
CA PRO A 41 -15.80 22.85 12.97
C PRO A 41 -15.18 23.45 11.70
N ALA A 42 -13.84 23.58 11.65
CA ALA A 42 -13.14 24.04 10.46
C ALA A 42 -13.26 23.07 9.28
N LEU A 43 -13.20 21.76 9.54
CA LEU A 43 -13.43 20.74 8.51
C LEU A 43 -14.88 20.77 8.02
N HIS A 44 -15.83 20.84 8.96
CA HIS A 44 -17.25 20.94 8.63
C HIS A 44 -17.53 22.15 7.74
N PHE A 45 -16.98 23.32 8.07
CA PHE A 45 -17.08 24.52 7.25
C PHE A 45 -16.45 24.34 5.86
N TRP A 46 -15.25 23.75 5.78
CA TRP A 46 -14.57 23.50 4.51
C TRP A 46 -15.37 22.54 3.61
N LEU A 47 -16.01 21.51 4.19
CA LEU A 47 -16.86 20.55 3.46
C LEU A 47 -18.09 21.21 2.81
N HIS A 48 -18.57 22.33 3.36
CA HIS A 48 -19.69 23.11 2.81
C HIS A 48 -19.26 24.15 1.77
N GLN A 49 -17.97 24.24 1.43
CA GLN A 49 -17.51 25.07 0.33
C GLN A 49 -17.93 24.48 -1.02
N PRO A 50 -18.03 25.31 -2.08
CA PRO A 50 -18.26 24.84 -3.44
C PRO A 50 -17.31 23.70 -3.82
N LEU A 51 -17.80 22.75 -4.62
CA LEU A 51 -17.03 21.57 -5.01
C LEU A 51 -15.71 21.96 -5.69
N GLU A 52 -15.75 22.98 -6.54
CA GLU A 52 -14.61 23.50 -7.31
C GLU A 52 -13.49 23.95 -6.38
N LYS A 53 -13.85 24.61 -5.28
CA LYS A 53 -12.87 25.05 -4.26
C LYS A 53 -12.26 23.86 -3.54
N ARG A 54 -13.07 22.88 -3.12
CA ARG A 54 -12.57 21.67 -2.45
C ARG A 54 -11.65 20.85 -3.36
N MET A 55 -12.01 20.71 -4.64
CA MET A 55 -11.17 20.05 -5.64
C MET A 55 -9.86 20.80 -5.87
N THR A 56 -9.90 22.13 -5.95
CA THR A 56 -8.69 22.96 -6.13
C THR A 56 -7.73 22.82 -4.94
N ASP A 57 -8.25 22.86 -3.72
CA ASP A 57 -7.43 22.68 -2.51
C ASP A 57 -6.85 21.25 -2.46
N ALA A 58 -7.67 20.22 -2.72
CA ALA A 58 -7.20 18.83 -2.77
C ALA A 58 -6.12 18.61 -3.84
N GLN A 59 -6.30 19.18 -5.04
CA GLN A 59 -5.33 19.09 -6.12
C GLN A 59 -4.02 19.79 -5.75
N ARG A 60 -4.08 20.96 -5.09
CA ARG A 60 -2.89 21.66 -4.59
C ARG A 60 -2.12 20.78 -3.60
N TRP A 61 -2.81 20.20 -2.62
CA TRP A 61 -2.20 19.29 -1.65
C TRP A 61 -1.56 18.07 -2.32
N LEU A 62 -2.28 17.39 -3.21
CA LEU A 62 -1.77 16.22 -3.93
C LEU A 62 -0.59 16.55 -4.86
N SER A 63 -0.62 17.70 -5.54
CA SER A 63 0.46 18.13 -6.43
C SER A 63 1.80 18.29 -5.71
N SER A 64 1.79 18.62 -4.41
CA SER A 64 3.00 18.70 -3.60
C SER A 64 3.74 17.37 -3.45
N LEU A 65 3.05 16.25 -3.67
CA LEU A 65 3.58 14.89 -3.60
C LEU A 65 3.85 14.27 -4.97
N ALA A 66 3.62 15.01 -6.06
CA ALA A 66 3.76 14.49 -7.42
C ALA A 66 5.16 13.89 -7.69
N PRO A 67 6.29 14.51 -7.29
CA PRO A 67 7.61 13.91 -7.51
C PRO A 67 7.79 12.55 -6.82
N LEU A 68 7.29 12.42 -5.58
CA LEU A 68 7.31 11.16 -4.83
C LEU A 68 6.43 10.12 -5.52
N ASN A 69 5.21 10.50 -5.89
CA ASN A 69 4.26 9.59 -6.54
C ASN A 69 4.82 9.08 -7.88
N HIS A 70 5.36 9.96 -8.72
CA HIS A 70 5.98 9.56 -9.98
C HIS A 70 7.14 8.60 -9.78
N GLY A 71 8.04 8.90 -8.83
CA GLY A 71 9.15 8.04 -8.47
C GLY A 71 8.72 6.65 -8.02
N LEU A 72 7.79 6.61 -7.06
CA LEU A 72 7.28 5.37 -6.50
C LEU A 72 6.55 4.53 -7.54
N GLN A 73 5.71 5.15 -8.38
CA GLN A 73 4.99 4.45 -9.46
C GLN A 73 5.96 3.85 -10.47
N GLN A 74 7.00 4.59 -10.88
CA GLN A 74 8.00 4.07 -11.80
C GLN A 74 8.78 2.91 -11.20
N TRP A 75 9.27 3.05 -9.97
CA TRP A 75 9.98 1.96 -9.29
C TRP A 75 9.09 0.73 -9.15
N LEU A 76 7.85 0.87 -8.66
CA LEU A 76 6.90 -0.23 -8.53
C LEU A 76 6.59 -0.90 -9.87
N ASN A 77 6.46 -0.14 -10.96
CA ASN A 77 6.19 -0.68 -12.29
C ASN A 77 7.38 -1.50 -12.81
N LEU A 78 8.59 -1.00 -12.64
CA LEU A 78 9.82 -1.70 -13.01
C LEU A 78 10.00 -2.97 -12.18
N THR A 79 9.89 -2.88 -10.85
CA THR A 79 10.01 -4.02 -9.93
C THR A 79 8.92 -5.07 -10.19
N ARG A 80 7.67 -4.69 -10.50
CA ARG A 80 6.63 -5.67 -10.87
C ARG A 80 6.90 -6.36 -12.19
N SER A 81 7.60 -5.70 -13.11
CA SER A 81 7.90 -6.20 -14.45
C SER A 81 9.24 -6.95 -14.52
N SER A 82 10.06 -6.91 -13.46
CA SER A 82 11.39 -7.54 -13.42
C SER A 82 11.36 -9.07 -13.31
N SER A 83 10.21 -9.65 -12.93
CA SER A 83 10.06 -11.08 -12.69
C SER A 83 8.74 -11.62 -13.24
N GLN A 84 8.80 -12.82 -13.82
CA GLN A 84 7.63 -13.52 -14.35
C GLN A 84 6.98 -14.38 -13.27
N MET A 85 5.65 -14.51 -13.36
CA MET A 85 4.88 -15.43 -12.55
C MET A 85 5.24 -16.87 -12.96
N LYS A 86 5.62 -17.71 -11.99
CA LYS A 86 5.94 -19.12 -12.21
C LYS A 86 4.98 -20.00 -11.41
N PRO A 87 4.46 -21.10 -11.99
CA PRO A 87 3.59 -22.00 -11.27
C PRO A 87 4.34 -22.67 -10.11
N GLN A 88 3.67 -22.79 -8.98
CA GLN A 88 4.11 -23.38 -7.72
C GLN A 88 2.95 -24.15 -7.08
N ILE A 89 3.28 -25.02 -6.13
CA ILE A 89 2.27 -25.74 -5.35
C ILE A 89 2.63 -25.63 -3.88
N ALA A 90 1.71 -25.11 -3.07
CA ALA A 90 1.80 -25.14 -1.62
C ALA A 90 1.18 -26.46 -1.13
N ARG A 91 2.04 -27.45 -0.85
CA ARG A 91 1.59 -28.77 -0.42
C ARG A 91 1.11 -28.71 1.04
N GLY A 92 -0.10 -29.22 1.30
CA GLY A 92 -0.73 -29.11 2.61
C GLY A 92 -0.80 -27.65 3.11
N GLY A 93 -1.11 -26.72 2.22
CA GLY A 93 -1.22 -25.29 2.52
C GLY A 93 0.10 -24.59 2.88
N PHE A 94 1.24 -25.25 2.67
CA PHE A 94 2.56 -24.74 3.04
C PHE A 94 3.51 -24.65 1.84
N PHE A 95 4.22 -23.53 1.72
CA PHE A 95 5.29 -23.33 0.75
C PHE A 95 6.45 -22.56 1.37
N GLN A 96 7.68 -22.88 0.96
CA GLN A 96 8.89 -22.17 1.39
C GLN A 96 9.85 -22.03 0.21
N SER A 97 10.46 -20.86 0.09
CA SER A 97 11.51 -20.61 -0.90
C SER A 97 12.51 -19.58 -0.38
N ASP A 98 13.68 -19.55 -1.01
CA ASP A 98 14.63 -18.47 -0.87
C ASP A 98 14.23 -17.28 -1.78
N ALA A 99 14.62 -16.08 -1.38
CA ALA A 99 14.43 -14.81 -2.07
C ALA A 99 15.68 -13.94 -1.84
N GLU A 100 16.67 -14.08 -2.73
CA GLU A 100 17.87 -13.25 -2.71
C GLU A 100 17.54 -11.86 -3.28
N GLU A 101 17.86 -10.81 -2.51
CA GLU A 101 17.67 -9.39 -2.89
C GLU A 101 16.25 -9.02 -3.34
N ALA A 102 15.24 -9.78 -2.94
CA ALA A 102 13.87 -9.51 -3.32
C ALA A 102 13.27 -8.36 -2.50
N ASN A 103 12.68 -7.40 -3.21
CA ASN A 103 11.92 -6.30 -2.62
C ASN A 103 10.42 -6.61 -2.52
N MET A 104 9.91 -7.58 -3.30
CA MET A 104 8.49 -7.90 -3.37
C MET A 104 8.25 -9.34 -3.81
N VAL A 105 7.23 -9.97 -3.22
CA VAL A 105 6.70 -11.27 -3.65
C VAL A 105 5.27 -11.07 -4.16
N ARG A 106 4.97 -11.57 -5.35
CA ARG A 106 3.64 -11.53 -5.96
C ARG A 106 3.07 -12.95 -6.03
N LEU A 107 1.83 -13.11 -5.57
CA LEU A 107 1.12 -14.38 -5.58
C LEU A 107 -0.17 -14.24 -6.37
N GLN A 108 -0.54 -15.28 -7.12
CA GLN A 108 -1.82 -15.39 -7.81
C GLN A 108 -2.36 -16.82 -7.67
N PHE A 109 -3.58 -16.97 -7.20
CA PHE A 109 -4.22 -18.27 -6.95
C PHE A 109 -5.74 -18.13 -7.07
N SER A 110 -6.46 -19.23 -7.24
CA SER A 110 -7.93 -19.19 -7.33
C SER A 110 -8.55 -18.84 -5.98
N GLN A 111 -9.62 -18.03 -6.00
CA GLN A 111 -10.42 -17.76 -4.81
C GLN A 111 -11.25 -18.98 -4.38
N ASP A 112 -11.45 -19.96 -5.26
CA ASP A 112 -12.24 -21.17 -5.01
C ASP A 112 -11.68 -22.04 -3.87
N TYR A 113 -10.39 -21.88 -3.54
CA TYR A 113 -9.78 -22.56 -2.40
C TYR A 113 -10.31 -22.05 -1.04
N GLY A 114 -10.94 -20.87 -0.98
CA GLY A 114 -11.47 -20.31 0.27
C GLY A 114 -10.38 -19.97 1.30
N VAL A 115 -9.19 -19.60 0.83
CA VAL A 115 -8.00 -19.33 1.67
C VAL A 115 -7.40 -17.96 1.40
N TYR A 116 -6.58 -17.48 2.34
CA TYR A 116 -5.67 -16.34 2.14
C TYR A 116 -4.24 -16.69 2.58
N PRO A 117 -3.19 -16.10 1.96
CA PRO A 117 -1.81 -16.36 2.31
C PRO A 117 -1.37 -15.54 3.53
N MET A 118 -0.71 -16.18 4.47
CA MET A 118 0.14 -15.54 5.48
C MET A 118 1.59 -15.74 5.08
N VAL A 119 2.28 -14.63 4.81
CA VAL A 119 3.68 -14.63 4.38
C VAL A 119 4.56 -14.16 5.54
N SER A 120 5.58 -14.95 5.87
CA SER A 120 6.63 -14.57 6.83
C SER A 120 8.01 -14.68 6.20
N GLY A 121 8.95 -13.84 6.63
CA GLY A 121 10.31 -13.80 6.07
C GLY A 121 11.37 -13.83 7.17
N HIS A 122 12.51 -14.47 6.88
CA HIS A 122 13.68 -14.46 7.74
C HIS A 122 14.96 -14.55 6.90
N LYS A 123 15.79 -13.50 6.93
CA LYS A 123 16.95 -13.32 6.04
C LYS A 123 16.51 -13.41 4.58
N ASN A 124 17.16 -14.23 3.76
CA ASN A 124 16.85 -14.41 2.35
C ASN A 124 15.80 -15.52 2.12
N ARG A 125 14.93 -15.79 3.10
CA ARG A 125 13.91 -16.85 3.02
C ARG A 125 12.54 -16.31 3.33
N PHE A 126 11.53 -16.88 2.68
CA PHE A 126 10.14 -16.64 3.01
C PHE A 126 9.34 -17.94 3.03
N VAL A 127 8.26 -17.90 3.79
CA VAL A 127 7.30 -18.98 3.98
C VAL A 127 5.92 -18.43 3.67
N ILE A 128 5.11 -19.21 2.95
CA ILE A 128 3.70 -18.94 2.68
C ILE A 128 2.89 -20.04 3.36
N LYS A 129 1.99 -19.65 4.26
CA LYS A 129 0.98 -20.53 4.87
C LYS A 129 -0.40 -20.07 4.44
N PHE A 130 -1.17 -20.94 3.81
CA PHE A 130 -2.55 -20.65 3.45
C PHE A 130 -3.49 -20.95 4.60
N ILE A 131 -4.34 -19.99 4.93
CA ILE A 131 -5.30 -20.04 6.03
C ILE A 131 -6.71 -20.05 5.47
N ASN A 132 -7.54 -20.98 5.93
CA ASN A 132 -8.95 -21.03 5.56
C ASN A 132 -9.67 -19.80 6.14
N PHE A 133 -10.41 -19.09 5.28
CA PHE A 133 -11.07 -17.83 5.65
C PHE A 133 -12.18 -18.03 6.69
N GLU A 134 -12.94 -19.12 6.61
CA GLU A 134 -14.08 -19.38 7.49
C GLU A 134 -13.63 -19.84 8.89
N THR A 135 -12.64 -20.73 8.95
CA THR A 135 -12.22 -21.34 10.22
C THR A 135 -11.04 -20.62 10.88
N GLY A 136 -10.29 -19.81 10.13
CA GLY A 136 -9.04 -19.20 10.59
C GLY A 136 -7.90 -20.21 10.82
N GLN A 137 -8.09 -21.47 10.44
CA GLN A 137 -7.10 -22.54 10.62
C GLN A 137 -6.22 -22.71 9.39
N ALA A 138 -5.04 -23.32 9.59
CA ALA A 138 -4.16 -23.68 8.48
C ALA A 138 -4.88 -24.65 7.52
N SER A 139 -4.81 -24.35 6.23
CA SER A 139 -5.31 -25.24 5.19
C SER A 139 -4.41 -26.47 5.10
N ASN A 140 -5.01 -27.65 4.95
CA ASN A 140 -4.30 -28.90 4.67
C ASN A 140 -4.44 -29.30 3.19
N GLN A 141 -4.98 -28.42 2.35
CA GLN A 141 -5.18 -28.66 0.92
C GLN A 141 -3.92 -28.33 0.14
N ASP A 142 -3.66 -29.04 -0.95
CA ASP A 142 -2.68 -28.63 -1.94
C ASP A 142 -3.24 -27.45 -2.74
N ILE A 143 -2.48 -26.35 -2.79
CA ILE A 143 -2.91 -25.11 -3.43
C ILE A 143 -1.95 -24.79 -4.57
N GLU A 144 -2.47 -24.85 -5.79
CA GLU A 144 -1.76 -24.37 -6.98
C GLU A 144 -1.83 -22.84 -7.05
N PHE A 145 -0.68 -22.22 -7.26
CA PHE A 145 -0.56 -20.77 -7.36
C PHE A 145 0.59 -20.38 -8.28
N GLU A 146 0.59 -19.15 -8.74
CA GLU A 146 1.73 -18.56 -9.43
C GLU A 146 2.47 -17.59 -8.51
N LEU A 147 3.79 -17.59 -8.63
CA LEU A 147 4.71 -16.83 -7.77
C LEU A 147 5.71 -16.06 -8.63
N ALA A 148 5.86 -14.76 -8.35
CA ALA A 148 7.01 -13.97 -8.81
C ALA A 148 7.75 -13.38 -7.62
N VAL A 149 9.08 -13.51 -7.64
CA VAL A 149 10.00 -12.88 -6.67
C VAL A 149 10.69 -11.74 -7.41
N CYS A 150 10.42 -10.51 -6.99
CA CYS A 150 10.80 -9.27 -7.66
C CYS A 150 11.91 -8.54 -6.88
N SER A 151 13.00 -8.21 -7.58
CA SER A 151 14.04 -7.25 -7.15
C SER A 151 13.77 -5.88 -7.75
#